data_AF-A0A971HIT2-F1
#
_entry.id   AF-A0A971HIT2-F1
#
_cell.length_a   1.000
_cell.length_b   1.000
_cell.length_c   1.000
_cell.angle_alpha   90.00
_cell.angle_beta   90.00
_cell.angle_gamma   90.00
#
_symmetry.space_group_name_H-M   'P 1'
#
loop_
_entity.id
_entity.type
_entity.pdbx_description
1 polymer ?
#
loop_
_entity_poly.entity_id
_entity_poly.type
_entity_poly.pdbx_seq_one_letter_code
_entity_poly.pdbx_strand_id
1 'polypeptide(L)'
;LLIFLPILSNFRNLCAHEDILYNHRTQRKILDNKYHYALNIPLMDGEYIYGKNDLFAVIIIMKMMLREEEFRLLVREISYEADILSGKLNSITISKVFDKIGFPINYKDILNME
;
A
#
# COMPACT_ATOMS: atom_id res chain seq x y z
N LEU A 1 -2.81 4.00 16.90
CA LEU A 1 -4.26 3.75 16.69
C LEU A 1 -5.05 5.00 16.25
N LEU A 2 -4.95 6.14 16.94
CA LEU A 2 -5.73 7.36 16.59
C LEU A 2 -5.53 7.88 15.15
N ILE A 3 -4.33 7.66 14.57
CA ILE A 3 -4.03 8.01 13.17
C ILE A 3 -4.48 6.90 12.21
N PHE A 4 -4.39 5.63 12.61
CA PHE A 4 -4.65 4.48 11.74
C PHE A 4 -6.14 4.21 11.54
N LEU A 5 -6.94 4.26 12.62
CA LEU A 5 -8.37 3.94 12.55
C LEU A 5 -9.16 4.79 11.55
N PRO A 6 -8.96 6.12 11.45
CA PRO A 6 -9.65 6.91 10.44
C PRO A 6 -9.27 6.53 9.01
N ILE A 7 -8.01 6.20 8.75
CA ILE A 7 -7.54 5.78 7.42
C ILE A 7 -8.16 4.42 7.08
N LEU A 8 -8.09 3.45 7.98
CA LEU A 8 -8.70 2.13 7.79
C LEU A 8 -10.21 2.21 7.62
N SER A 9 -10.90 3.02 8.42
CA SER A 9 -12.34 3.23 8.30
C SER A 9 -12.71 3.83 6.94
N ASN A 10 -11.91 4.77 6.44
CA ASN A 10 -12.13 5.38 5.14
C ASN A 10 -11.99 4.36 4.00
N PHE A 11 -10.90 3.57 3.99
CA PHE A 11 -10.72 2.50 3.00
C PHE A 11 -11.78 1.40 3.12
N ARG A 12 -12.18 0.99 4.34
CA ARG A 12 -13.26 0.02 4.55
C ARG A 12 -14.58 0.52 3.96
N ASN A 13 -14.91 1.80 4.16
CA ASN A 13 -16.14 2.37 3.64
C ASN A 13 -16.10 2.44 2.11
N LEU A 14 -14.96 2.82 1.53
CA LEU A 14 -14.75 2.80 0.08
C LEU A 14 -15.02 1.40 -0.50
N CYS A 15 -14.42 0.35 0.10
CA CYS A 15 -14.65 -1.03 -0.32
C CYS A 15 -16.13 -1.45 -0.19
N ALA A 16 -16.83 -0.98 0.84
CA ALA A 16 -18.24 -1.31 1.07
C ALA A 16 -19.20 -0.60 0.11
N HIS A 17 -18.76 0.47 -0.53
CA HIS A 17 -19.54 1.24 -1.51
C HIS A 17 -19.14 0.93 -2.97
N GLU A 18 -18.30 -0.10 -3.20
CA GLU A 18 -17.79 -0.52 -4.52
C GLU A 18 -17.07 0.60 -5.30
N ASP A 19 -16.52 1.59 -4.59
CA ASP A 19 -15.76 2.67 -5.19
C ASP A 19 -14.33 2.23 -5.59
N ILE A 20 -13.72 2.99 -6.50
CA ILE A 20 -12.39 2.67 -7.06
C ILE A 20 -11.28 2.91 -6.03
N LEU A 21 -10.66 1.82 -5.58
CA LEU A 21 -9.51 1.81 -4.66
C LEU A 21 -8.23 2.41 -5.28
N TYR A 22 -8.09 2.29 -6.60
CA TYR A 22 -6.85 2.44 -7.36
C TYR A 22 -6.13 3.80 -7.21
N ASN A 23 -6.86 4.91 -7.15
CA ASN A 23 -6.26 6.24 -7.02
C ASN A 23 -6.73 6.97 -5.76
N HIS A 24 -7.33 6.23 -4.82
CA HIS A 24 -7.91 6.82 -3.63
C HIS A 24 -6.83 7.29 -2.66
N ARG A 25 -7.04 8.48 -2.11
CA ARG A 25 -6.14 9.11 -1.13
C ARG A 25 -6.98 9.67 0.00
N THR A 26 -6.64 9.30 1.23
CA THR A 26 -7.34 9.81 2.41
C THR A 26 -6.83 11.20 2.80
N GLN A 27 -7.63 11.97 3.54
CA GLN A 27 -7.20 13.29 4.04
C GLN A 27 -6.11 13.19 5.12
N ARG A 28 -6.12 12.10 5.90
CA ARG A 28 -5.13 11.88 6.95
C ARG A 28 -3.93 11.13 6.38
N LYS A 29 -2.73 11.49 6.83
CA LYS A 29 -1.50 10.78 6.50
C LYS A 29 -0.99 10.04 7.72
N ILE A 30 -0.45 8.83 7.52
CA ILE A 30 0.38 8.21 8.56
C ILE A 30 1.68 9.00 8.70
N LEU A 31 2.29 8.93 9.88
CA LEU A 31 3.61 9.53 10.10
C LEU A 31 4.69 8.74 9.34
N ASP A 32 5.80 9.43 9.05
CA ASP A 32 6.99 8.76 8.56
C ASP A 32 7.41 7.68 9.55
N ASN A 33 7.85 6.55 9.02
CA ASN A 33 8.25 5.42 9.83
C ASN A 33 9.36 4.63 9.12
N LYS A 34 9.93 3.67 9.83
CA LYS A 34 11.05 2.84 9.36
C LYS A 34 10.81 2.16 8.01
N TYR A 35 9.57 1.80 7.68
CA TYR A 35 9.26 1.12 6.42
C TYR A 35 9.41 2.03 5.21
N HIS A 36 9.07 3.32 5.32
CA HIS A 36 9.29 4.28 4.23
C HIS A 36 10.78 4.41 3.89
N TYR A 37 11.60 4.52 4.93
CA TYR A 37 13.05 4.61 4.80
C TYR A 37 13.65 3.30 4.27
N ALA A 38 13.30 2.16 4.87
CA ALA A 38 13.85 0.86 4.52
C ALA A 38 13.47 0.41 3.09
N LEU A 39 12.31 0.84 2.59
CA LEU A 39 11.90 0.60 1.20
C LEU A 39 12.49 1.62 0.22
N ASN A 40 13.24 2.62 0.69
CA ASN A 40 13.80 3.70 -0.11
C ASN A 40 12.73 4.41 -0.96
N ILE A 41 11.58 4.72 -0.33
CA ILE A 41 10.49 5.42 -1.02
C ILE A 41 10.96 6.84 -1.36
N PRO A 42 10.75 7.32 -2.61
CA PRO A 42 11.15 8.67 -2.97
C PRO A 42 10.42 9.75 -2.18
N LEU A 43 11.11 10.86 -1.95
CA LEU A 43 10.56 12.08 -1.36
C LEU A 43 10.26 13.10 -2.46
N MET A 44 9.14 13.79 -2.34
CA MET A 44 8.80 14.98 -3.13
C MET A 44 8.39 16.08 -2.16
N ASP A 45 9.02 17.24 -2.26
CA ASP A 45 8.78 18.40 -1.38
C ASP A 45 8.85 18.07 0.13
N GLY A 46 9.73 17.14 0.49
CA GLY A 46 9.93 16.70 1.87
C GLY A 46 8.94 15.65 2.39
N GLU A 47 8.04 15.12 1.55
CA GLU A 47 7.12 14.05 1.91
C GLU A 47 7.30 12.80 1.03
N TYR A 48 7.10 11.61 1.60
CA TYR A 48 7.16 10.37 0.82
C TYR A 48 6.00 10.31 -0.17
N ILE A 49 6.31 9.97 -1.43
CA ILE A 49 5.31 9.93 -2.51
C ILE A 49 4.31 8.76 -2.37
N TYR A 50 4.70 7.72 -1.62
CA TYR A 50 3.92 6.51 -1.39
C TYR A 50 3.83 6.19 0.11
N GLY A 51 2.79 5.45 0.50
CA GLY A 51 2.67 4.90 1.85
C GLY A 51 2.13 5.89 2.89
N LYS A 52 1.71 7.10 2.48
CA LYS A 52 1.27 8.15 3.42
C LYS A 52 -0.22 8.15 3.67
N ASN A 53 -1.03 8.17 2.62
CA ASN A 53 -2.49 8.25 2.70
C ASN A 53 -3.19 7.41 1.63
N ASP A 54 -2.47 6.44 1.07
CA ASP A 54 -2.85 5.63 -0.07
C ASP A 54 -3.04 4.17 0.31
N LEU A 55 -3.23 3.33 -0.70
CA LEU A 55 -3.40 1.91 -0.47
C LEU A 55 -2.16 1.30 0.18
N PHE A 56 -0.95 1.77 -0.15
CA PHE A 56 0.26 1.29 0.50
C PHE A 56 0.36 1.74 1.97
N ALA A 57 -0.21 2.89 2.35
CA ALA A 57 -0.37 3.28 3.75
C ALA A 57 -1.19 2.24 4.53
N VAL A 58 -2.22 1.66 3.90
CA VAL A 58 -3.00 0.55 4.49
C VAL A 58 -2.10 -0.67 4.69
N ILE A 59 -1.25 -1.02 3.72
CA ILE A 59 -0.30 -2.14 3.85
C ILE A 59 0.67 -1.91 5.02
N ILE A 60 1.20 -0.69 5.17
CA ILE A 60 2.07 -0.34 6.31
C ILE A 60 1.32 -0.45 7.63
N ILE A 61 0.06 0.01 7.70
CA ILE A 61 -0.77 -0.14 8.90
C ILE A 61 -1.00 -1.62 9.21
N MET A 62 -1.29 -2.45 8.20
CA MET A 62 -1.49 -3.90 8.37
C MET A 62 -0.20 -4.59 8.85
N LYS A 63 0.98 -4.20 8.34
CA LYS A 63 2.28 -4.70 8.86
C LYS A 63 2.46 -4.44 10.35
N MET A 64 1.94 -3.32 10.85
CA MET A 64 2.04 -2.94 12.27
C MET A 64 0.96 -3.59 13.16
N MET A 65 -0.14 -4.09 12.58
CA MET A 65 -1.30 -4.56 13.33
C MET A 65 -1.50 -6.08 13.27
N LEU A 66 -1.14 -6.72 12.16
CA LEU A 66 -1.31 -8.15 11.95
C LEU A 66 -0.13 -8.94 12.51
N ARG A 67 -0.35 -10.21 12.83
CA ARG A 67 0.75 -11.14 13.08
C ARG A 67 1.54 -11.37 11.80
N GLU A 68 2.80 -11.75 11.94
CA GLU A 68 3.69 -11.93 10.79
C GLU A 68 3.13 -12.92 9.75
N GLU A 69 2.57 -14.03 10.23
CA GLU A 69 1.91 -15.05 9.40
C GLU A 69 0.74 -14.49 8.58
N GLU A 70 -0.14 -13.70 9.21
CA GLU A 70 -1.31 -13.08 8.58
C GLU A 70 -0.88 -12.02 7.55
N PHE A 71 0.12 -11.21 7.91
CA PHE A 71 0.67 -10.21 7.01
C PHE A 71 1.36 -10.85 5.80
N ARG A 72 2.08 -11.96 6.01
CA ARG A 72 2.71 -12.72 4.92
C ARG A 72 1.69 -13.29 3.95
N LEU A 73 0.56 -13.79 4.45
CA LEU A 73 -0.56 -14.23 3.63
C LEU A 73 -1.14 -13.06 2.84
N LEU A 74 -1.41 -11.91 3.48
CA LEU A 74 -1.93 -10.72 2.81
C LEU A 74 -1.06 -10.28 1.63
N VAL A 75 0.26 -10.16 1.82
CA VAL A 75 1.17 -9.73 0.74
C VAL A 75 1.24 -10.78 -0.38
N ARG A 76 1.12 -12.08 -0.05
CA ARG A 76 1.07 -13.16 -1.03
C ARG A 76 -0.17 -13.05 -1.92
N GLU A 77 -1.35 -12.84 -1.34
CA GLU A 77 -2.58 -12.67 -2.11
C GLU A 77 -2.50 -11.45 -3.04
N ILE A 78 -1.97 -10.32 -2.54
CA ILE A 78 -1.75 -9.12 -3.38
C ILE A 78 -0.77 -9.41 -4.52
N SER A 79 0.33 -10.13 -4.24
CA SER A 79 1.30 -10.52 -5.27
C SER A 79 0.64 -11.39 -6.34
N TYR A 80 -0.15 -12.38 -5.92
CA TYR A 80 -0.82 -13.31 -6.83
C TYR A 80 -1.76 -12.56 -7.79
N GLU A 81 -2.59 -11.67 -7.27
CA GLU A 81 -3.48 -10.84 -8.09
C GLU A 81 -2.70 -9.89 -9.02
N ALA A 82 -1.58 -9.34 -8.56
CA ALA A 82 -0.72 -8.51 -9.39
C ALA A 82 -0.06 -9.30 -10.54
N ASP A 83 0.34 -10.55 -10.29
CA ASP A 83 0.92 -11.44 -11.31
C ASP A 83 -0.14 -11.82 -12.36
N ILE A 84 -1.37 -12.13 -11.93
CA ILE A 84 -2.52 -12.35 -12.84
C ILE A 84 -2.77 -11.11 -13.69
N LEU A 85 -2.82 -9.93 -13.07
CA LEU A 85 -3.03 -8.68 -13.79
C LEU A 85 -1.91 -8.45 -14.81
N SER A 86 -0.65 -8.61 -14.40
CA SER A 86 0.53 -8.47 -15.26
C SER A 86 0.41 -9.32 -16.54
N GLY A 87 -0.04 -10.58 -16.42
CA GLY A 87 -0.26 -11.47 -17.57
C GLY A 87 -1.41 -11.07 -18.49
N LYS A 88 -2.32 -10.19 -18.05
CA LYS A 88 -3.46 -9.68 -18.84
C LYS A 88 -3.20 -8.30 -19.47
N LEU A 89 -2.15 -7.60 -19.05
CA LEU A 89 -1.84 -6.26 -19.52
C LEU A 89 -1.12 -6.30 -20.88
N ASN A 90 -1.71 -5.67 -21.90
CA ASN A 90 -1.13 -5.56 -23.24
C ASN A 90 -0.63 -4.15 -23.59
N SER A 91 -1.13 -3.11 -22.90
CA SER A 91 -0.88 -1.70 -23.27
C SER A 91 0.04 -0.96 -22.28
N ILE A 92 0.15 -1.44 -21.05
CA ILE A 92 0.96 -0.85 -19.98
C ILE A 92 1.65 -1.95 -19.19
N THR A 93 2.75 -1.61 -18.51
CA THR A 93 3.44 -2.53 -17.61
C THR A 93 2.81 -2.51 -16.22
N ILE A 94 2.91 -3.63 -15.48
CA ILE A 94 2.46 -3.68 -14.08
C ILE A 94 3.08 -2.60 -13.19
N SER A 95 4.33 -2.19 -13.48
CA SER A 95 4.99 -1.09 -12.78
C SER A 95 4.22 0.25 -12.85
N LYS A 96 3.52 0.54 -13.96
CA LYS A 96 2.68 1.74 -14.08
C LYS A 96 1.42 1.65 -13.21
N VAL A 97 0.89 0.44 -13.04
CA VAL A 97 -0.23 0.19 -12.12
C VAL A 97 0.23 0.42 -10.69
N PHE A 98 1.38 -0.15 -10.30
CA PHE A 98 1.97 0.03 -8.97
C PHE A 98 2.23 1.50 -8.62
N ASP A 99 2.85 2.25 -9.53
CA ASP A 99 3.04 3.70 -9.35
C ASP A 99 1.71 4.40 -9.03
N LYS A 100 0.65 4.10 -9.78
CA LYS A 100 -0.63 4.78 -9.61
C LYS A 100 -1.39 4.38 -8.34
N ILE A 101 -1.31 3.11 -7.91
CA ILE A 101 -1.87 2.67 -6.62
C ILE A 101 -1.01 3.06 -5.41
N GLY A 102 0.17 3.64 -5.65
CA GLY A 102 1.09 4.09 -4.61
C GLY A 102 1.94 2.98 -4.02
N PHE A 103 2.23 1.93 -4.78
CA PHE A 103 3.10 0.84 -4.34
C PHE A 103 4.54 1.09 -4.83
N PRO A 104 5.54 1.06 -3.93
CA PRO A 104 6.93 1.01 -4.38
C PRO A 104 7.19 -0.33 -5.09
N ILE A 105 8.09 -0.33 -6.08
CA ILE A 105 8.39 -1.54 -6.88
C ILE A 105 8.86 -2.70 -6.00
N ASN A 106 9.59 -2.40 -4.93
CA ASN A 106 10.12 -3.34 -3.96
C ASN A 106 9.20 -3.54 -2.73
N TYR A 107 7.89 -3.27 -2.85
CA TYR A 107 6.97 -3.35 -1.71
C TYR A 107 7.01 -4.68 -0.95
N LYS A 108 7.36 -5.80 -1.62
CA LYS A 108 7.44 -7.14 -1.00
C LYS A 108 8.56 -7.23 0.05
N ASP A 109 9.58 -6.37 -0.01
CA ASP A 109 10.69 -6.36 0.95
C ASP A 109 10.22 -6.09 2.38
N ILE A 110 9.06 -5.43 2.54
CA ILE A 110 8.42 -5.16 3.84
C ILE A 110 8.12 -6.45 4.64
N LEU A 111 8.04 -7.61 3.97
CA LEU A 111 7.88 -8.91 4.61
C LEU A 111 9.04 -9.27 5.53
N ASN A 112 10.26 -8.85 5.17
CA ASN A 112 11.48 -9.23 5.87
C ASN A 112 11.97 -8.14 6.83
N MET A 113 11.19 -7.07 7.00
CA MET A 113 11.50 -5.97 7.90
C MET A 113 10.91 -6.25 9.29
N GLU A 114 11.72 -6.11 10.33
CA GLU A 114 11.28 -6.06 11.73
C GLU A 114 10.69 -4.70 12.07
#